data_AF-A0A3D2IK91-F1
#
_entry.id   AF-A0A3D2IK91-F1
#
_cell.length_a   1.000
_cell.length_b   1.000
_cell.length_c   1.000
_cell.angle_alpha   90.00
_cell.angle_beta   90.00
_cell.angle_gamma   90.00
#
_symmetry.space_group_name_H-M   'P 1'
#
loop_
_entity.id
_entity.type
_entity.pdbx_description
1 polymer ?
#
loop_
_entity_poly.entity_id
_entity_poly.type
_entity_poly.pdbx_seq_one_letter_code
_entity_poly.pdbx_strand_id
1 'polypeptide(L)'
;MDDYNSLLKTSLDLKRKRDEKFKEISKDRLYQIAKKKIQTTMIGALDSIEKNFSFLWESDGEPSPEQTQLKSIFEEARAEILDRGNTQIRNLQAEMTHYDISWKRYKLTLPVVDKGEKDGE
;
A
#
# COMPACT_ATOMS: atom_id res chain seq x y z
N MET A 1 -4.36 44.69 20.01
CA MET A 1 -4.75 44.21 18.66
C MET A 1 -3.69 43.30 18.04
N ASP A 2 -2.39 43.53 18.26
CA ASP A 2 -1.32 42.69 17.70
C ASP A 2 -1.29 41.25 18.22
N ASP A 3 -1.66 41.03 19.48
CA ASP A 3 -1.64 39.71 20.12
C ASP A 3 -2.76 38.77 19.61
N TYR A 4 -3.90 39.35 19.20
CA TYR A 4 -4.99 38.58 18.59
C TYR A 4 -4.63 38.13 17.15
N ASN A 5 -3.96 39.00 16.41
CA ASN A 5 -3.45 38.67 15.08
C ASN A 5 -2.32 37.62 15.12
N SER A 6 -1.49 37.60 16.17
CA SER A 6 -0.45 36.58 16.37
C SER A 6 -1.05 35.20 16.67
N LEU A 7 -2.08 35.14 17.53
CA LEU A 7 -2.85 33.93 17.85
C LEU A 7 -3.56 33.36 16.62
N LEU A 8 -4.20 34.22 15.82
CA LEU A 8 -4.85 33.83 14.57
C LEU A 8 -3.85 33.22 13.58
N LYS A 9 -2.70 33.87 13.36
CA LYS A 9 -1.62 33.33 12.50
C LYS A 9 -1.15 31.95 12.99
N THR A 10 -0.90 31.83 14.30
CA THR A 10 -0.47 30.57 14.91
C THR A 10 -1.50 29.45 14.69
N SER A 11 -2.79 29.74 14.87
CA SER A 11 -3.86 28.75 14.63
C SER A 11 -3.96 28.32 13.16
N LEU A 12 -3.74 29.25 12.23
CA LEU A 12 -3.80 29.00 10.79
C LEU A 12 -2.62 28.15 10.34
N ASP A 13 -1.42 28.44 10.87
CA ASP A 13 -0.20 27.66 10.63
C ASP A 13 -0.31 26.24 11.19
N LEU A 14 -0.88 26.08 12.39
CA LEU A 14 -1.15 24.76 12.98
C LEU A 14 -2.13 23.95 12.14
N LYS A 15 -3.19 24.60 11.62
CA LYS A 15 -4.16 23.96 10.73
C LYS A 15 -3.49 23.52 9.42
N ARG A 16 -2.66 24.37 8.82
CA ARG A 16 -1.93 24.05 7.59
C ARG A 16 -0.96 22.88 7.78
N LYS A 17 -0.14 22.90 8.84
CA LYS A 17 0.77 21.80 9.20
C LYS A 17 0.04 20.48 9.42
N ARG A 18 -1.14 20.52 10.05
CA ARG A 18 -1.97 19.33 10.25
C ARG A 18 -2.47 18.77 8.92
N ASP A 19 -2.91 19.63 8.01
CA ASP A 19 -3.45 19.22 6.72
C ASP A 19 -2.34 18.68 5.79
N GLU A 20 -1.14 19.28 5.81
CA GLU A 20 0.07 18.78 5.13
C GLU A 20 0.45 17.39 5.66
N LYS A 21 0.56 17.22 6.98
CA LYS A 21 0.87 15.93 7.62
C LYS A 21 -0.20 14.87 7.30
N PHE A 22 -1.47 15.27 7.21
CA PHE A 22 -2.55 14.35 6.87
C PHE A 22 -2.43 13.83 5.43
N LYS A 23 -2.03 14.69 4.48
CA LYS A 23 -1.78 14.30 3.09
C LYS A 23 -0.59 13.34 2.98
N GLU A 24 0.51 13.62 3.68
CA GLU A 24 1.66 12.70 3.72
C GLU A 24 1.28 11.32 4.26
N ILE A 25 0.59 11.26 5.40
CA ILE A 25 0.14 9.97 5.98
C ILE A 25 -0.81 9.24 5.03
N SER A 26 -1.67 9.97 4.33
CA SER A 26 -2.61 9.39 3.36
C SER A 26 -1.87 8.77 2.16
N LYS A 27 -0.88 9.48 1.64
CA LYS A 27 -0.01 9.01 0.54
C LYS A 27 0.79 7.79 0.97
N ASP A 28 1.45 7.83 2.12
CA ASP A 28 2.23 6.72 2.65
C ASP A 28 1.38 5.48 2.84
N ARG A 29 0.17 5.65 3.38
CA ARG A 29 -0.76 4.53 3.57
C ARG A 29 -1.13 3.89 2.25
N LEU A 30 -1.50 4.67 1.23
CA LEU A 30 -1.86 4.12 -0.07
C LEU A 30 -0.65 3.41 -0.70
N TYR A 31 0.54 3.98 -0.56
CA TYR A 31 1.78 3.40 -1.09
C TYR A 31 2.06 2.04 -0.47
N GLN A 32 1.95 1.91 0.86
CA GLN A 32 2.17 0.64 1.54
C GLN A 32 1.14 -0.43 1.11
N ILE A 33 -0.12 -0.04 0.92
CA ILE A 33 -1.16 -0.97 0.45
C ILE A 33 -0.88 -1.43 -0.98
N ALA A 34 -0.56 -0.49 -1.87
CA ALA A 34 -0.30 -0.80 -3.27
C ALA A 34 0.97 -1.64 -3.45
N LYS A 35 2.05 -1.31 -2.73
CA LYS A 35 3.27 -2.12 -2.66
C LYS A 35 2.97 -3.56 -2.25
N LYS A 36 2.21 -3.75 -1.17
CA LYS A 36 1.81 -5.09 -0.71
C LYS A 36 1.01 -5.85 -1.77
N LYS A 37 0.05 -5.20 -2.43
CA LYS A 37 -0.74 -5.84 -3.50
C LYS A 37 0.14 -6.33 -4.65
N ILE A 38 1.06 -5.48 -5.13
CA ILE A 38 2.01 -5.87 -6.20
C ILE A 38 2.87 -7.05 -5.75
N GLN A 39 3.42 -6.99 -4.53
CA GLN A 39 4.23 -8.08 -3.97
C GLN A 39 3.44 -9.39 -3.85
N THR A 40 2.22 -9.34 -3.31
CA THR A 40 1.37 -10.52 -3.17
C THR A 40 0.99 -11.13 -4.51
N THR A 41 0.66 -10.30 -5.52
CA THR A 41 0.36 -10.79 -6.88
C THR A 41 1.59 -11.42 -7.53
N MET A 42 2.77 -10.81 -7.38
CA MET A 42 4.02 -11.33 -7.92
C MET A 42 4.40 -12.68 -7.32
N ILE A 43 4.35 -12.80 -5.98
CA ILE A 43 4.62 -14.06 -5.28
C ILE A 43 3.54 -15.10 -5.60
N GLY A 44 2.28 -14.69 -5.67
CA GLY A 44 1.17 -15.60 -6.05
C GLY A 44 1.28 -16.12 -7.48
N ALA A 45 1.79 -15.33 -8.42
CA ALA A 45 2.08 -15.78 -9.77
C ALA A 45 3.19 -16.84 -9.79
N LEU A 46 4.27 -16.64 -9.03
CA LEU A 46 5.35 -17.61 -8.89
C LEU A 46 4.85 -18.92 -8.23
N ASP A 47 4.11 -18.82 -7.13
CA ASP A 47 3.51 -19.97 -6.44
C ASP A 47 2.55 -20.75 -7.36
N SER A 48 1.81 -20.06 -8.23
CA SER A 48 0.96 -20.70 -9.23
C SER A 48 1.78 -21.44 -10.30
N ILE A 49 2.92 -20.89 -10.73
CA ILE A 49 3.81 -21.57 -11.68
C ILE A 49 4.42 -22.80 -11.01
N GLU A 50 4.95 -22.66 -9.79
CA GLU A 50 5.54 -23.77 -9.04
C GLU A 50 4.50 -24.89 -8.87
N LYS A 51 3.29 -24.60 -8.36
CA LYS A 51 2.27 -25.64 -8.17
C LYS A 51 1.87 -26.40 -9.44
N ASN A 52 1.85 -25.74 -10.59
CA ASN A 52 1.40 -26.36 -11.84
C ASN A 52 2.54 -26.99 -12.65
N PHE A 53 3.77 -26.52 -12.49
CA PHE A 53 4.90 -26.90 -13.32
C PHE A 53 6.06 -27.52 -12.54
N SER A 54 6.01 -27.59 -11.20
CA SER A 54 7.12 -28.11 -10.38
C SER A 54 7.51 -29.53 -10.75
N PHE A 55 6.56 -30.34 -11.19
CA PHE A 55 6.80 -31.70 -11.69
C PHE A 55 7.82 -31.78 -12.83
N LEU A 56 8.07 -30.69 -13.57
CA LEU A 56 9.03 -30.64 -14.66
C LEU A 56 10.48 -30.65 -14.18
N TRP A 57 10.75 -30.17 -12.96
CA TRP A 57 12.10 -30.03 -12.42
C TRP A 57 12.28 -30.62 -11.01
N GLU A 58 11.20 -31.07 -10.37
CA GLU A 58 11.25 -31.86 -9.15
C GLU A 58 11.41 -33.35 -9.50
N SER A 59 12.41 -34.00 -8.90
CA SER A 59 12.65 -35.44 -9.02
C SER A 59 12.84 -36.07 -7.64
N ASP A 60 12.21 -37.23 -7.42
CA ASP A 60 12.40 -38.05 -6.21
C ASP A 60 13.75 -38.81 -6.21
N GLY A 61 14.57 -38.62 -7.25
CA GLY A 61 15.89 -39.26 -7.44
C GLY A 61 16.92 -38.29 -8.05
N GLU A 62 17.98 -38.82 -8.69
CA GLU A 62 18.97 -37.98 -9.36
C GLU A 62 18.33 -37.16 -10.50
N PRO A 63 18.45 -35.83 -10.46
CA PRO A 63 17.85 -34.97 -11.47
C PRO A 63 18.53 -35.20 -12.82
N SER A 64 17.72 -35.37 -13.87
CA SER A 64 18.27 -35.47 -15.21
C SER A 64 18.97 -34.15 -15.60
N PRO A 65 19.92 -34.19 -16.57
CA PRO A 65 20.53 -32.98 -17.10
C PRO A 65 19.48 -31.97 -17.61
N GLU A 66 18.39 -32.47 -18.20
CA GLU A 66 17.28 -31.64 -18.71
C GLU A 66 16.48 -31.01 -17.58
N GLN A 67 16.21 -31.73 -16.49
CA GLN A 67 15.52 -31.20 -15.31
C GLN A 67 16.34 -30.10 -14.63
N THR A 68 17.67 -30.27 -14.56
CA THR A 68 18.58 -29.24 -14.05
C THR A 68 18.55 -27.98 -14.92
N GLN A 69 18.49 -28.15 -16.25
CA GLN A 69 18.42 -27.05 -17.19
C GLN A 69 17.08 -26.30 -17.10
N LEU A 70 15.97 -27.02 -16.99
CA LEU A 70 14.63 -26.46 -16.77
C LEU A 70 14.54 -25.69 -15.45
N LYS A 71 15.12 -26.24 -14.37
CA LYS A 71 15.21 -25.54 -13.08
C LYS A 71 15.97 -24.22 -13.20
N SER A 72 17.09 -24.21 -13.93
CA SER A 72 17.86 -22.99 -14.16
C SER A 72 17.06 -21.93 -14.92
N ILE A 73 16.30 -22.33 -15.95
CA ILE A 73 15.44 -21.41 -16.71
C ILE A 73 14.33 -20.86 -15.82
N PHE A 74 13.73 -21.70 -14.97
CA PHE A 74 12.73 -21.25 -14.01
C PHE A 74 13.30 -20.26 -12.98
N GLU A 75 14.50 -20.51 -12.45
CA GLU A 75 15.17 -19.61 -11.53
C GLU A 75 15.50 -18.24 -12.17
N GLU A 76 15.92 -18.24 -13.44
CA GLU A 76 16.13 -17.01 -14.21
C GLU A 76 14.82 -16.24 -14.42
N ALA A 77 13.76 -16.92 -14.87
CA ALA A 77 12.44 -16.32 -15.05
C ALA A 77 11.89 -15.77 -13.72
N ARG A 78 12.10 -16.48 -12.60
CA ARG A 78 11.74 -16.03 -11.26
C ARG A 78 12.47 -14.75 -10.89
N ALA A 79 13.78 -14.67 -11.15
CA ALA A 79 14.56 -13.47 -10.90
C ALA A 79 14.05 -12.28 -11.73
N GLU A 80 13.74 -12.51 -13.01
CA GLU A 80 13.20 -11.47 -13.90
C GLU A 80 11.83 -10.95 -13.44
N ILE A 81 10.92 -11.85 -13.03
CA ILE A 81 9.61 -11.48 -12.49
C ILE A 81 9.76 -10.61 -11.24
N LEU A 82 10.68 -10.99 -10.33
CA LEU A 82 10.96 -10.24 -9.11
C LEU A 82 11.53 -8.84 -9.41
N ASP A 83 12.47 -8.75 -10.34
CA ASP A 83 13.10 -7.48 -10.70
C ASP A 83 12.11 -6.51 -11.38
N ARG A 84 11.29 -7.04 -12.31
CA ARG A 84 10.19 -6.29 -12.94
C ARG A 84 9.19 -5.79 -11.89
N GLY A 85 8.80 -6.63 -10.94
CA GLY A 85 7.90 -6.24 -9.85
C GLY A 85 8.49 -5.14 -8.96
N ASN A 86 9.78 -5.23 -8.62
CA ASN A 86 10.48 -4.20 -7.85
C ASN A 86 10.60 -2.87 -8.62
N THR A 87 10.84 -2.93 -9.93
CA THR A 87 10.86 -1.75 -10.81
C THR A 87 9.49 -1.06 -10.82
N GLN A 88 8.39 -1.82 -10.93
CA GLN A 88 7.03 -1.26 -10.87
C GLN A 88 6.73 -0.59 -9.52
N ILE A 89 7.21 -1.15 -8.40
CA ILE A 89 7.06 -0.52 -7.07
C ILE A 89 7.78 0.83 -7.00
N ARG A 90 8.98 0.94 -7.61
CA ARG A 90 9.73 2.22 -7.67
C ARG A 90 9.02 3.24 -8.55
N ASN A 91 8.51 2.83 -9.71
CA ASN A 91 7.74 3.71 -10.60
C ASN A 91 6.48 4.23 -9.92
N LEU A 92 5.74 3.36 -9.23
CA LEU A 92 4.57 3.76 -8.45
C LEU A 92 4.92 4.80 -7.38
N GLN A 93 6.06 4.64 -6.68
CA GLN A 93 6.50 5.62 -5.69
C GLN A 93 6.78 7.00 -6.30
N ALA A 94 7.41 7.02 -7.49
CA ALA A 94 7.68 8.25 -8.22
C ALA A 94 6.36 8.92 -8.66
N GLU A 95 5.45 8.16 -9.28
CA GLU A 95 4.14 8.67 -9.71
C GLU A 95 3.32 9.23 -8.55
N MET A 96 3.26 8.53 -7.42
CA MET A 96 2.53 9.00 -6.23
C MET A 96 3.06 10.31 -5.67
N THR A 97 4.29 10.71 -6.01
CA THR A 97 4.86 12.00 -5.61
C THR A 97 4.33 13.17 -6.41
N HIS A 98 3.82 12.92 -7.61
CA HIS A 98 3.18 13.94 -8.44
C HIS A 98 1.70 14.17 -8.11
N TYR A 99 1.10 13.34 -7.26
CA TYR A 99 -0.32 13.42 -6.89
C TYR A 99 -0.53 13.87 -5.44
N ASP A 100 -1.54 14.70 -5.22
CA ASP A 100 -2.01 15.06 -3.88
C ASP A 100 -3.10 14.08 -3.43
N ILE A 101 -2.76 13.21 -2.48
CA ILE A 101 -3.59 12.07 -2.08
C ILE A 101 -4.20 12.34 -0.71
N SER A 102 -5.52 12.57 -0.68
CA SER A 102 -6.27 12.71 0.57
C SER A 102 -7.09 11.46 0.86
N TRP A 103 -6.85 10.81 2.00
CA TRP A 103 -7.69 9.69 2.42
C TRP A 103 -9.07 10.21 2.85
N LYS A 104 -10.12 9.84 2.10
CA LYS A 104 -11.51 10.14 2.47
C LYS A 104 -11.91 9.24 3.64
N ARG A 105 -11.73 9.71 4.88
CA ARG A 105 -12.28 9.05 6.07
C ARG A 105 -13.81 9.02 5.97
N TYR A 106 -14.42 7.88 6.27
CA TYR A 106 -15.86 7.82 6.50
C TYR A 106 -16.20 8.75 7.67
N LYS A 107 -16.98 9.81 7.42
CA LYS A 107 -17.52 10.66 8.48
C LYS A 107 -18.91 10.13 8.81
N LEU A 108 -19.04 9.49 9.97
CA LEU A 108 -20.35 9.18 10.54
C LEU A 108 -20.77 10.40 11.37
N THR A 109 -21.64 11.25 10.81
CA THR A 109 -22.31 12.28 11.60
C THR A 109 -23.38 11.59 12.42
N LEU A 110 -23.06 11.23 13.66
CA LEU A 110 -24.05 10.72 14.60
C LEU A 110 -24.96 11.89 15.03
N PRO A 111 -26.27 11.86 14.73
CA PRO A 111 -27.18 12.85 15.27
C PRO A 111 -27.26 12.66 16.78
N VAL A 112 -26.96 13.72 17.54
CA VAL A 112 -27.19 13.75 18.98
C VAL A 112 -28.70 13.92 19.17
N VAL A 113 -29.36 12.89 19.68
CA VAL A 113 -30.74 12.98 20.15
C VAL A 113 -30.67 13.41 21.61
N ASP A 114 -30.98 14.67 21.90
CA ASP A 114 -31.27 15.10 23.27
C ASP A 114 -32.54 14.37 23.71
N LYS A 115 -32.39 13.37 24.58
CA LYS A 115 -33.52 12.90 25.38
C LYS A 115 -33.84 14.04 26.34
N GLY A 116 -34.81 14.85 25.97
CA GLY A 116 -35.40 15.84 26.85
C GLY A 116 -35.73 15.21 28.21
N GLU A 117 -35.31 15.90 29.26
CA GLU A 117 -35.85 15.75 30.61
C GLU A 117 -37.37 15.61 30.51
N LYS A 118 -37.88 14.40 30.78
CA LYS A 118 -39.25 14.24 31.23
C LYS A 118 -39.25 14.47 32.74
N ASP A 119 -39.22 15.74 33.13
CA ASP A 119 -39.64 16.18 34.45
C ASP A 119 -41.12 16.57 34.39
N GLY A 120 -41.93 15.90 35.20
CA GLY A 120 -43.14 16.44 35.81
C GLY A 120 -44.44 16.41 35.00
N GLU A 121 -45.25 15.37 35.23
CA GLU A 121 -46.66 15.55 35.62
C GLU A 121 -47.05 14.49 36.66
#